data_AF-A0A3A4Z6E3-F1
#
_entry.id   AF-A0A3A4Z6E3-F1
#
_cell.length_a   1.000
_cell.length_b   1.000
_cell.length_c   1.000
_cell.angle_alpha   90.00
_cell.angle_beta   90.00
_cell.angle_gamma   90.00
#
_symmetry.space_group_name_H-M   'P 1'
#
loop_
_entity.id
_entity.type
_entity.pdbx_description
1 polymer ?
#
loop_
_entity_poly.entity_id
_entity_poly.type
_entity_poly.pdbx_seq_one_letter_code
_entity_poly.pdbx_strand_id
1 'polypeptide(L)' 'MKRKQKDELRAKSKEELKGEVLKKEDEVMNLKIEVQLGRIKNTTLLRRKMDEIAVMKTIVREKELEKEASLKEV' A
#
# COMPACT_ATOMS: atom_id res chain seq x y z
N MET A 1 9.00 -2.62 6.29
CA MET A 1 9.21 -3.04 4.89
C MET A 1 10.70 -2.99 4.55
N LYS A 2 11.23 -3.97 3.80
CA LYS A 2 12.65 -4.00 3.39
C LYS A 2 12.87 -3.09 2.16
N ARG A 3 14.10 -2.59 1.96
CA ARG A 3 14.46 -1.71 0.83
C ARG A 3 14.13 -2.32 -0.53
N LYS A 4 14.52 -3.58 -0.77
CA LYS A 4 14.22 -4.31 -2.01
C LYS A 4 12.73 -4.32 -2.37
N GLN A 5 11.87 -4.51 -1.38
CA GLN A 5 10.41 -4.51 -1.60
C GLN A 5 9.90 -3.11 -2.00
N LYS A 6 10.51 -2.04 -1.49
CA LYS A 6 10.15 -0.67 -1.92
C LYS A 6 10.57 -0.41 -3.36
N ASP A 7 11.75 -0.90 -3.76
CA ASP A 7 12.24 -0.76 -5.13
C ASP A 7 11.34 -1.52 -6.13
N GLU A 8 10.91 -2.74 -5.76
CA GLU A 8 9.92 -3.51 -6.52
C GLU A 8 8.58 -2.77 -6.66
N LEU A 9 8.09 -2.13 -5.59
CA LEU A 9 6.87 -1.32 -5.67
C LEU A 9 7.04 -0.10 -6.58
N ARG A 10 8.21 0.55 -6.56
CA ARG A 10 8.47 1.71 -7.42
C ARG A 10 8.56 1.32 -8.90
N ALA A 11 9.01 0.10 -9.20
CA ALA A 11 9.06 -0.43 -10.56
C ALA A 11 7.67 -0.72 -11.18
N LYS A 12 6.65 -0.99 -10.37
CA LYS A 12 5.28 -1.24 -10.85
C LYS A 12 4.62 0.01 -11.45
N SER A 13 3.67 -0.19 -12.35
CA SER A 13 2.84 0.90 -12.86
C SER A 13 1.91 1.45 -11.77
N LYS A 14 1.37 2.65 -12.01
CA LYS A 14 0.46 3.31 -11.07
C LYS A 14 -0.83 2.50 -10.90
N GLU A 15 -1.34 1.95 -11.99
CA GLU A 15 -2.57 1.15 -12.05
C GLU A 15 -2.40 -0.17 -11.30
N GLU A 16 -1.26 -0.85 -11.48
CA GLU A 16 -0.92 -2.06 -10.74
C GLU A 16 -0.81 -1.78 -9.23
N LEU A 17 -0.13 -0.69 -8.84
CA LEU A 17 -0.05 -0.30 -7.43
C LEU A 17 -1.42 -0.02 -6.83
N LYS A 18 -2.32 0.64 -7.55
CA LYS A 18 -3.71 0.87 -7.09
C LYS A 18 -4.45 -0.45 -6.90
N GLY A 19 -4.31 -1.39 -7.84
CA GLY A 19 -4.90 -2.72 -7.72
C GLY A 19 -4.36 -3.49 -6.51
N GLU A 20 -3.06 -3.40 -6.23
CA GLU A 20 -2.45 -4.03 -5.06
C GLU A 20 -2.87 -3.39 -3.74
N VAL A 21 -3.06 -2.07 -3.71
CA VAL A 21 -3.59 -1.36 -2.54
C VAL A 21 -4.98 -1.89 -2.19
N LEU A 22 -5.88 -2.00 -3.16
CA LEU A 22 -7.23 -2.51 -2.93
C LEU A 22 -7.22 -3.93 -2.37
N LYS A 23 -6.44 -4.83 -2.98
CA LYS A 23 -6.29 -6.21 -2.49
C LYS A 23 -5.79 -6.26 -1.04
N LYS A 24 -4.81 -5.43 -0.69
CA LYS A 24 -4.28 -5.38 0.68
C LYS A 24 -5.26 -4.74 1.66
N GLU A 25 -6.07 -3.77 1.23
CA GLU A 25 -7.12 -3.19 2.06
C GLU A 25 -8.19 -4.23 2.42
N ASP A 26 -8.60 -5.06 1.47
CA ASP A 26 -9.52 -6.19 1.71
C ASP A 26 -8.92 -7.19 2.70
N GLU A 27 -7.64 -7.55 2.54
CA GLU A 27 -6.93 -8.41 3.49
C GLU A 27 -6.87 -7.81 4.90
N VAL A 28 -6.65 -6.50 5.02
CA VAL A 28 -6.65 -5.78 6.29
C VAL A 28 -8.05 -5.78 6.91
N MET A 29 -9.10 -5.60 6.11
CA MET A 29 -10.48 -5.66 6.58
C MET A 29 -10.83 -7.03 7.14
N ASN A 30 -10.48 -8.10 6.43
CA ASN A 30 -10.66 -9.47 6.91
C ASN A 30 -9.87 -9.73 8.21
N LEU A 31 -8.62 -9.26 8.29
CA LEU A 31 -7.82 -9.37 9.52
C LEU A 31 -8.42 -8.59 10.69
N LYS A 32 -9.02 -7.41 10.45
CA LYS A 32 -9.70 -6.64 11.50
C LYS A 32 -10.88 -7.43 12.06
N ILE A 33 -11.70 -8.04 11.20
CA ILE A 33 -12.83 -8.88 11.61
C ILE A 33 -12.34 -10.05 12.45
N GLU A 34 -11.33 -10.79 11.98
CA GLU A 34 -10.79 -11.94 12.69
C GLU A 34 -10.15 -11.57 14.05
N VAL A 35 -9.55 -10.38 14.16
CA VAL A 35 -9.07 -9.83 15.43
C VAL A 35 -10.24 -9.48 16.34
N GLN A 36 -11.30 -8.84 15.84
CA GLN A 36 -12.50 -8.50 16.61
C GLN A 36 -13.24 -9.74 17.12
N LEU A 37 -13.29 -10.81 16.32
CA LEU A 37 -13.84 -12.11 16.70
C LEU A 37 -12.94 -12.89 17.68
N GLY A 38 -11.76 -12.37 18.01
CA GLY A 38 -10.81 -13.02 18.92
C GLY A 38 -10.11 -14.25 18.33
N ARG A 39 -10.28 -14.52 17.03
CA ARG A 39 -9.67 -15.65 16.31
C ARG A 39 -8.18 -15.44 16.07
N ILE A 40 -7.77 -14.18 15.90
CA ILE A 40 -6.37 -13.80 15.70
C ILE A 40 -5.92 -12.85 16.82
N LYS A 41 -4.86 -13.22 17.53
CA LYS A 41 -4.23 -12.36 18.56
C LYS A 41 -3.08 -11.52 18.02
N ASN A 42 -2.61 -11.81 16.80
CA ASN A 42 -1.45 -11.15 16.22
C ASN A 42 -1.81 -9.81 15.56
N THR A 43 -2.07 -8.81 16.40
CA THR A 43 -2.34 -7.41 15.99
C THR A 43 -1.13 -6.74 15.33
N THR A 44 0.08 -7.26 15.57
CA THR A 44 1.31 -6.77 14.92
C THR A 44 1.28 -6.98 13.42
N LEU A 45 0.72 -8.10 12.95
CA LEU A 45 0.54 -8.34 11.50
C LEU A 45 -0.40 -7.33 10.87
N LEU A 46 -1.50 -7.00 11.55
CA LEU A 46 -2.44 -5.98 11.09
C LEU A 46 -1.74 -4.63 10.91
N ARG A 47 -0.96 -4.20 11.91
CA ARG A 47 -0.17 -2.96 11.83
C ARG A 47 0.81 -2.99 10.65
N ARG A 48 1.57 -4.07 10.48
CA ARG A 48 2.52 -4.20 9.37
C ARG A 48 1.85 -4.08 8.00
N LYS A 49 0.67 -4.69 7.81
CA LYS A 49 -0.07 -4.57 6.55
C LYS A 49 -0.58 -3.14 6.31
N MET A 50 -1.05 -2.45 7.36
CA MET A 50 -1.44 -1.05 7.24
C MET A 50 -0.25 -0.16 6.86
N ASP A 51 0.93 -0.39 7.45
CA ASP A 51 2.16 0.35 7.11
C ASP A 51 2.57 0.11 5.65
N GLU A 52 2.41 -1.11 5.13
CA GLU A 52 2.68 -1.43 3.72
C GLU A 52 1.73 -0.70 2.76
N ILE A 53 0.44 -0.64 3.09
CA ILE A 53 -0.56 0.12 2.32
C ILE A 53 -0.19 1.60 2.29
N ALA A 54 0.21 2.17 3.44
CA ALA A 54 0.62 3.57 3.52
C ALA A 54 1.80 3.86 2.57
N VAL A 55 2.83 2.99 2.56
CA VAL A 55 3.97 3.13 1.64
C VAL A 55 3.53 3.05 0.17
N MET A 56 2.65 2.12 -0.18
CA MET A 56 2.13 2.02 -1.56
C MET A 56 1.36 3.27 -1.97
N LYS A 57 0.51 3.80 -1.09
CA LYS A 57 -0.22 5.06 -1.33
C LYS A 57 0.72 6.25 -1.51
N THR A 58 1.79 6.33 -0.72
CA THR A 58 2.84 7.34 -0.90
C THR A 58 3.46 7.25 -2.27
N ILE A 59 3.87 6.06 -2.73
CA ILE A 59 4.47 5.87 -4.05
C ILE A 59 3.50 6.25 -5.17
N VAL A 60 2.21 5.90 -5.05
CA VAL A 60 1.19 6.34 -6.01
C VAL A 60 1.10 7.86 -6.08
N ARG A 61 1.15 8.54 -4.93
CA ARG A 61 1.11 10.00 -4.86
C ARG A 61 2.38 10.65 -5.42
N GLU A 62 3.56 10.08 -5.15
CA GLU A 62 4.84 10.52 -5.73
C GLU A 62 4.75 10.50 -7.27
N LYS A 63 4.29 9.38 -7.85
CA LYS A 63 4.10 9.25 -9.31
C LYS A 63 3.07 10.23 -9.88
N GLU A 64 2.03 10.55 -9.12
CA GLU A 64 1.05 11.57 -9.51
C GLU A 64 1.64 12.96 -9.57
N LEU A 65 2.44 13.33 -8.57
CA LEU A 65 3.09 14.64 -8.49
C LEU A 65 4.18 14.80 -9.55
N GLU A 66 4.95 13.75 -9.85
CA GLU A 66 5.91 13.76 -10.97
C GLU A 66 5.21 14.01 -12.31
N LYS A 67 4.08 13.33 -12.55
CA LYS A 67 3.28 13.56 -13.75
C LYS A 67 2.71 14.97 -13.80
N GLU A 68 2.18 15.49 -12.69
CA GLU A 68 1.63 16.84 -12.62
C GLU A 68 2.70 17.92 -12.82
N ALA A 69 3.91 17.72 -12.29
CA ALA A 69 5.06 18.61 -12.51
C ALA A 69 5.45 18.65 -14.00
N SER A 70 5.55 17.49 -14.65
CA SER A 70 5.87 17.41 -16.09
C SER A 70 4.83 18.08 -17.01
N LEU A 71 3.58 18.21 -16.55
CA LEU A 71 2.50 18.87 -17.30
C LEU A 71 2.46 20.39 -17.12
N LYS A 72 3.15 20.95 -16.12
CA LYS A 72 3.20 22.40 -15.86
C LYS A 72 4.39 23.10 -16.52
N GLU A 73 5.37 22.34 -17.01
CA GLU A 73 6.56 22.86 -17.72
C GLU A 73 6.38 22.93 -19.26
N VAL A 74 5.19 22.62 -19.76
CA VAL A 74 4.78 22.72 -21.18
C VAL A 74 3.73 23.79 -21.35
#